data_AF-A0A968V2C2-F1
#
_entry.id   AF-A0A968V2C2-F1
#
_cell.length_a   1.000
_cell.length_b   1.000
_cell.length_c   1.000
_cell.angle_alpha   90.00
_cell.angle_beta   90.00
_cell.angle_gamma   90.00
#
_symmetry.space_group_name_H-M   'P 1'
#
loop_
_entity.id
_entity.type
_entity.pdbx_description
1 polymer ?
#
loop_
_entity_poly.entity_id
_entity_poly.type
_entity_poly.pdbx_seq_one_letter_code
_entity_poly.pdbx_strand_id
1 'polypeptide(L)'
;MTKLIFGSMLCLLLQTTLAFAQTPDRKTEELVAALNNTEFVQQYQTHKESIELDIAEFKLEESTLDATEVKRVQLYYDQSRLKFDAILNKLQTDLTSRTKRKTILDNPTAYTKTLQDDLTAALDYYNENCKKRIEALLEKDSAMDTETLQELLGGVLGMVQLLKEKSDLTNQLNTEYLKEAFINPLRLKKWAEL
;
A
#
# COMPACT_ATOMS: atom_id res chain seq x y z
N MET A 1 4.06 -51.85 -51.56
CA MET A 1 3.35 -52.63 -50.53
C MET A 1 4.41 -53.01 -49.48
N THR A 2 4.63 -52.15 -48.48
CA THR A 2 5.65 -52.38 -47.43
C THR A 2 5.18 -51.74 -46.12
N LYS A 3 5.00 -52.62 -45.12
CA LYS A 3 4.85 -52.42 -43.66
C LYS A 3 6.15 -51.81 -43.07
N LEU A 4 6.35 -51.29 -41.86
CA LEU A 4 5.63 -51.22 -40.56
C LEU A 4 6.39 -50.17 -39.69
N ILE A 5 5.65 -49.40 -38.87
CA ILE A 5 5.89 -49.00 -37.46
C ILE A 5 7.34 -48.84 -36.91
N PHE A 6 7.65 -47.67 -36.34
CA PHE A 6 8.40 -47.40 -35.08
C PHE A 6 8.25 -45.88 -34.83
N GLY A 7 7.65 -45.35 -33.76
CA GLY A 7 7.91 -45.62 -32.36
C GLY A 7 8.83 -44.53 -31.79
N SER A 8 8.28 -43.40 -31.33
CA SER A 8 8.91 -42.60 -30.26
C SER A 8 7.95 -41.54 -29.71
N MET A 9 7.41 -41.92 -28.56
CA MET A 9 6.77 -41.14 -27.53
C MET A 9 7.71 -40.03 -27.04
N LEU A 10 7.51 -38.80 -27.53
CA LEU A 10 8.18 -37.62 -26.98
C LEU A 10 7.30 -37.05 -25.86
N CYS A 11 7.49 -37.58 -24.64
CA CYS A 11 7.02 -36.97 -23.40
C CYS A 11 7.74 -35.63 -23.21
N LEU A 12 7.15 -34.55 -23.72
CA LEU A 12 7.53 -33.19 -23.35
C LEU A 12 7.03 -32.93 -21.92
N LEU A 13 7.95 -33.14 -21.00
CA LEU A 13 7.98 -32.64 -19.63
C LEU A 13 7.74 -31.12 -19.64
N LEU A 14 6.48 -30.69 -19.59
CA LEU A 14 6.16 -29.35 -19.14
C LEU A 14 6.32 -29.34 -17.63
N GLN A 15 7.50 -28.84 -17.25
CA GLN A 15 7.95 -28.52 -15.92
C GLN A 15 6.80 -27.87 -15.15
N THR A 16 6.22 -28.62 -14.23
CA THR A 16 5.46 -28.03 -13.12
C THR A 16 6.43 -27.13 -12.39
N THR A 17 6.32 -25.83 -12.62
CA THR A 17 6.87 -24.83 -11.72
C THR A 17 6.17 -25.06 -10.40
N LEU A 18 6.79 -25.88 -9.54
CA LEU A 18 6.61 -25.80 -8.11
C LEU A 18 7.11 -24.41 -7.73
N ALA A 19 6.23 -23.41 -7.89
CA ALA A 19 6.30 -22.23 -7.06
C ALA A 19 6.29 -22.79 -5.64
N PHE A 20 7.44 -22.76 -4.98
CA PHE A 20 7.51 -22.90 -3.54
C PHE A 20 6.65 -21.75 -2.98
N ALA A 21 5.35 -21.98 -2.84
CA ALA A 21 4.55 -21.27 -1.88
C ALA A 21 5.19 -21.63 -0.54
N GLN A 22 6.17 -20.83 -0.11
CA GLN A 22 6.66 -20.90 1.26
C GLN A 22 5.42 -20.66 2.12
N THR A 23 4.94 -21.71 2.77
CA THR A 23 3.89 -21.58 3.78
C THR A 23 4.34 -20.47 4.71
N PRO A 24 3.52 -19.43 4.92
CA PRO A 24 3.94 -18.32 5.77
C PRO A 24 4.32 -18.89 7.13
N ASP A 25 5.42 -18.43 7.71
CA ASP A 25 5.70 -18.84 9.07
C ASP A 25 4.63 -18.23 9.99
N ARG A 26 4.16 -19.01 10.96
CA ARG A 26 3.07 -18.62 11.88
C ARG A 26 3.30 -17.26 12.55
N LYS A 27 4.56 -16.84 12.75
CA LYS A 27 4.87 -15.56 13.41
C LYS A 27 4.60 -14.38 12.49
N THR A 28 4.95 -14.49 11.21
CA THR A 28 4.63 -13.47 10.21
C THR A 28 3.12 -13.34 10.03
N GLU A 29 2.38 -14.45 9.99
CA GLU A 29 0.91 -14.42 9.95
C GLU A 29 0.31 -13.72 11.19
N GLU A 30 0.78 -14.08 12.38
CA GLU A 30 0.32 -13.48 13.64
C GLU A 30 0.61 -11.97 13.68
N LEU A 31 1.79 -11.54 13.18
CA LEU A 31 2.13 -10.12 13.09
C LEU A 31 1.26 -9.38 12.08
N VAL A 32 1.06 -9.92 10.88
CA VAL A 32 0.21 -9.32 9.85
C VAL A 32 -1.23 -9.17 10.34
N ALA A 33 -1.77 -10.23 10.96
CA ALA A 33 -3.11 -10.19 11.55
C ALA A 33 -3.21 -9.12 12.64
N ALA A 34 -2.19 -8.99 13.50
CA ALA A 34 -2.18 -7.97 14.53
C ALA A 34 -2.09 -6.55 13.94
N LEU A 35 -1.23 -6.33 12.94
CA LEU A 35 -1.07 -5.05 12.25
C LEU A 35 -2.38 -4.63 11.57
N ASN A 36 -3.03 -5.54 10.84
CA ASN A 36 -4.29 -5.27 10.15
C ASN A 36 -5.45 -4.88 11.09
N ASN A 37 -5.35 -5.23 12.37
CA ASN A 37 -6.33 -4.85 13.38
C ASN A 37 -5.99 -3.54 14.12
N THR A 38 -4.90 -2.87 13.75
CA THR A 38 -4.57 -1.56 14.33
C THR A 38 -5.47 -0.47 13.76
N GLU A 39 -5.81 0.51 14.60
CA GLU A 39 -6.51 1.72 14.19
C GLU A 39 -5.79 2.43 13.03
N PHE A 40 -4.45 2.45 13.05
CA PHE A 40 -3.65 2.97 11.95
C PHE A 40 -4.04 2.37 10.59
N VAL A 41 -4.11 1.04 10.50
CA VAL A 41 -4.40 0.36 9.23
C VAL A 41 -5.83 0.62 8.79
N GLN A 42 -6.78 0.55 9.72
CA GLN A 42 -8.19 0.83 9.43
C GLN A 42 -8.36 2.25 8.88
N GLN A 43 -7.78 3.23 9.56
CA GLN A 43 -7.83 4.63 9.12
C GLN A 43 -7.10 4.83 7.79
N TYR A 44 -5.93 4.21 7.61
CA TYR A 44 -5.20 4.28 6.34
C TYR A 44 -6.04 3.72 5.19
N GLN A 45 -6.76 2.61 5.41
CA GLN A 45 -7.65 2.01 4.41
C GLN A 45 -8.82 2.94 4.07
N THR A 46 -9.47 3.57 5.06
CA THR A 46 -10.51 4.57 4.83
C THR A 46 -10.00 5.73 3.96
N HIS A 47 -8.81 6.26 4.27
CA HIS A 47 -8.18 7.32 3.47
C HIS A 47 -7.86 6.88 2.05
N LYS A 48 -7.30 5.67 1.91
CA LYS A 48 -7.05 5.07 0.59
C LYS A 48 -8.35 4.97 -0.21
N GLU A 49 -9.42 4.46 0.38
CA GLU A 49 -10.72 4.30 -0.28
C GLU A 49 -11.31 5.66 -0.69
N SER A 50 -11.21 6.68 0.16
CA SER A 50 -11.64 8.05 -0.17
C SER A 50 -10.85 8.62 -1.35
N ILE A 51 -9.53 8.48 -1.37
CA ILE A 51 -8.69 8.93 -2.48
C ILE A 51 -9.08 8.21 -3.77
N GLU A 52 -9.24 6.88 -3.72
CA GLU A 52 -9.61 6.08 -4.90
C GLU A 52 -11.01 6.42 -5.40
N LEU A 53 -11.95 6.75 -4.50
CA LEU A 53 -13.29 7.20 -4.85
C LEU A 53 -13.27 8.56 -5.55
N ASP A 54 -12.54 9.54 -5.03
CA ASP A 54 -12.40 10.86 -5.66
C ASP A 54 -11.94 10.74 -7.13
N ILE A 55 -10.97 9.84 -7.39
CA ILE A 55 -10.49 9.58 -8.75
C ILE A 55 -11.53 8.85 -9.58
N ALA A 56 -12.19 7.82 -9.04
CA ALA A 56 -13.23 7.10 -9.76
C ALA A 56 -14.36 8.05 -10.18
N GLU A 57 -14.80 8.94 -9.29
CA GLU A 57 -15.79 9.97 -9.60
C GLU A 57 -15.31 10.95 -10.67
N PHE A 58 -14.06 11.40 -10.59
CA PHE A 58 -13.48 12.25 -11.64
C PHE A 58 -13.49 11.56 -13.01
N LYS A 59 -13.16 10.26 -13.06
CA LYS A 59 -13.13 9.48 -14.31
C LYS A 59 -14.51 9.29 -14.94
N LEU A 60 -15.60 9.38 -14.17
CA LEU A 60 -16.95 9.36 -14.74
C LEU A 60 -17.23 10.61 -15.60
N GLU A 61 -16.63 11.74 -15.23
CA GLU A 61 -16.84 13.03 -15.91
C GLU A 61 -15.71 13.37 -16.89
N GLU A 62 -14.58 12.64 -16.88
CA GLU A 62 -13.34 13.01 -17.61
C GLU A 62 -13.55 13.21 -19.12
N SER A 63 -14.51 12.50 -19.72
CA SER A 63 -14.83 12.59 -21.15
C SER A 63 -15.39 13.95 -21.58
N THR A 64 -15.89 14.73 -20.61
CA THR A 64 -16.44 16.08 -20.83
C THR A 64 -15.39 17.19 -20.62
N LEU A 65 -14.22 16.83 -20.07
CA LEU A 65 -13.17 17.76 -19.69
C LEU A 65 -12.08 17.88 -20.77
N ASP A 66 -11.27 18.93 -20.66
CA ASP A 66 -10.10 19.08 -21.52
C ASP A 66 -9.08 17.96 -21.25
N ALA A 67 -8.57 17.34 -22.32
CA ALA A 67 -7.65 16.22 -22.21
C ALA A 67 -6.32 16.58 -21.51
N THR A 68 -5.90 17.85 -21.56
CA THR A 68 -4.72 18.33 -20.82
C THR A 68 -5.00 18.36 -19.33
N GLU A 69 -6.22 18.69 -18.93
CA GLU A 69 -6.64 18.71 -17.54
C GLU A 69 -6.77 17.31 -16.96
N VAL A 70 -7.34 16.37 -17.73
CA VAL A 70 -7.36 14.94 -17.36
C VAL A 70 -5.94 14.42 -17.13
N LYS A 71 -5.02 14.68 -18.07
CA LYS A 71 -3.60 14.28 -17.92
C LYS A 71 -2.92 14.91 -16.71
N ARG A 72 -3.29 16.14 -16.35
CA ARG A 72 -2.74 16.84 -15.18
C ARG A 72 -3.21 16.19 -13.88
N VAL A 73 -4.50 15.87 -13.78
CA VAL A 73 -5.04 15.13 -12.63
C VAL A 73 -4.38 13.76 -12.50
N GLN A 74 -4.25 13.03 -13.62
CA GLN A 74 -3.54 11.75 -13.63
C GLN A 74 -2.10 11.88 -13.12
N LEU A 75 -1.35 12.89 -13.57
CA LEU A 75 0.02 13.14 -13.12
C LEU A 75 0.09 13.37 -11.60
N TYR A 76 -0.78 14.22 -11.06
CA TYR A 76 -0.80 14.51 -9.62
C TYR A 76 -1.23 13.30 -8.79
N TYR A 77 -2.18 12.51 -9.29
CA TYR A 77 -2.56 11.25 -8.67
C TYR A 77 -1.39 10.27 -8.64
N ASP A 78 -0.69 10.05 -9.76
CA ASP A 78 0.45 9.16 -9.82
C ASP A 78 1.61 9.62 -8.91
N GLN A 79 1.85 10.94 -8.82
CA GLN A 79 2.82 11.51 -7.90
C GLN A 79 2.42 11.33 -6.43
N SER A 80 1.13 11.42 -6.11
CA SER A 80 0.59 11.13 -4.77
C SER A 80 0.80 9.65 -4.43
N ARG A 81 0.45 8.74 -5.33
CA ARG A 81 0.68 7.30 -5.19
C ARG A 81 2.15 6.97 -4.91
N LEU A 82 3.09 7.58 -5.62
CA LEU A 82 4.52 7.37 -5.38
C LEU A 82 4.96 7.81 -3.98
N LYS A 83 4.36 8.86 -3.41
CA LYS A 83 4.63 9.32 -2.05
C LYS A 83 4.13 8.31 -1.02
N PHE A 84 2.90 7.83 -1.15
CA PHE A 84 2.37 6.77 -0.28
C PHE A 84 3.17 5.47 -0.42
N ASP A 85 3.53 5.08 -1.65
CA ASP A 85 4.35 3.90 -1.90
C ASP A 85 5.72 3.98 -1.22
N ALA A 86 6.33 5.16 -1.16
CA ALA A 86 7.60 5.37 -0.46
C ALA A 86 7.47 5.14 1.06
N ILE A 87 6.35 5.58 1.66
CA ILE A 87 6.05 5.36 3.08
C ILE A 87 5.87 3.86 3.35
N LEU A 88 5.09 3.17 2.51
CA LEU A 88 4.86 1.73 2.64
C LEU A 88 6.14 0.90 2.43
N ASN A 89 6.98 1.29 1.48
CA ASN A 89 8.30 0.67 1.26
C ASN A 89 9.22 0.85 2.47
N LYS A 90 9.22 2.04 3.07
CA LYS A 90 9.95 2.35 4.29
C LYS A 90 9.43 1.51 5.46
N LEU A 91 8.11 1.44 5.66
CA LEU A 91 7.49 0.61 6.68
C LEU A 91 7.86 -0.87 6.51
N GLN A 92 7.79 -1.41 5.29
CA GLN A 92 8.23 -2.78 5.00
C GLN A 92 9.70 -3.00 5.40
N THR A 93 10.57 -2.07 5.02
CA THR A 93 12.01 -2.12 5.34
C THR A 93 12.23 -2.08 6.85
N ASP A 94 11.50 -1.21 7.54
CA ASP A 94 11.64 -1.00 8.98
C ASP A 94 11.14 -2.21 9.78
N LEU A 95 10.09 -2.89 9.29
CA LEU A 95 9.59 -4.15 9.86
C LEU A 95 10.53 -5.33 9.58
N THR A 96 11.14 -5.41 8.41
CA THR A 96 11.94 -6.60 8.02
C THR A 96 13.41 -6.51 8.44
N SER A 97 13.96 -5.30 8.62
CA SER A 97 15.34 -5.09 9.06
C SER A 97 15.48 -5.12 10.58
N ARG A 98 16.31 -6.04 11.10
CA ARG A 98 16.61 -6.14 12.54
C ARG A 98 17.14 -4.83 13.14
N THR A 99 18.03 -4.16 12.42
CA THR A 99 18.61 -2.88 12.85
C THR A 99 17.53 -1.80 12.96
N LYS A 100 16.65 -1.71 11.96
CA LYS A 100 15.57 -0.72 11.94
C LYS A 100 14.52 -1.00 13.02
N ARG A 101 14.13 -2.25 13.20
CA ARG A 101 13.27 -2.66 14.33
C ARG A 101 13.85 -2.23 15.66
N LYS A 102 15.15 -2.49 15.88
CA LYS A 102 15.82 -2.02 17.11
C LYS A 102 15.71 -0.50 17.27
N THR A 103 15.91 0.27 16.19
CA THR A 103 15.72 1.73 16.21
C THR A 103 14.29 2.15 16.57
N ILE A 104 13.26 1.47 16.03
CA ILE A 104 11.85 1.70 16.40
C ILE A 104 11.64 1.46 17.90
N LEU A 105 12.18 0.35 18.43
CA LEU A 105 12.01 -0.02 19.84
C LEU A 105 12.76 0.92 20.79
N ASP A 106 13.95 1.37 20.39
CA ASP A 106 14.78 2.25 21.19
C ASP A 106 14.22 3.69 21.21
N ASN A 107 13.58 4.15 20.13
CA ASN A 107 13.00 5.51 20.01
C ASN A 107 11.61 5.52 19.33
N PRO A 108 10.57 4.94 19.96
CA PRO A 108 9.25 4.81 19.35
C PRO A 108 8.61 6.15 19.04
N THR A 109 8.75 7.15 19.91
CA THR A 109 8.20 8.50 19.71
C THR A 109 8.80 9.19 18.48
N ALA A 110 10.12 9.10 18.28
CA ALA A 110 10.78 9.71 17.14
C ALA A 110 10.35 9.02 15.83
N TYR A 111 10.20 7.70 15.86
CA TYR A 111 9.70 6.93 14.71
C TYR A 111 8.25 7.29 14.39
N THR A 112 7.36 7.31 15.39
CA THR A 112 5.96 7.74 15.24
C THR A 112 5.88 9.12 14.63
N LYS A 113 6.63 10.09 15.15
CA LYS A 113 6.67 11.46 14.60
C LYS A 113 7.12 11.48 13.14
N THR A 114 8.17 10.74 12.80
CA THR A 114 8.66 10.70 11.41
C THR A 114 7.61 10.13 10.47
N LEU A 115 6.94 9.05 10.85
CA LEU A 115 5.89 8.43 10.04
C LEU A 115 4.66 9.36 9.91
N GLN A 116 4.30 10.07 10.97
CA GLN A 116 3.25 11.09 10.95
C GLN A 116 3.60 12.24 9.99
N ASP A 117 4.84 12.76 10.06
CA ASP A 117 5.33 13.84 9.19
C ASP A 117 5.32 13.38 7.71
N ASP A 118 5.76 12.15 7.43
CA ASP A 118 5.75 11.56 6.08
C ASP A 118 4.31 11.41 5.52
N LEU A 119 3.37 10.89 6.33
CA LEU A 119 1.96 10.72 5.95
C LEU A 119 1.28 12.07 5.69
N THR A 120 1.52 13.05 6.56
CA THR A 120 1.01 14.42 6.41
C THR A 120 1.47 15.00 5.08
N ALA A 121 2.77 14.89 4.76
CA ALA A 121 3.31 15.40 3.51
C ALA A 121 2.74 14.70 2.25
N ALA A 122 2.41 13.41 2.33
CA ALA A 122 1.76 12.70 1.24
C ALA A 122 0.30 13.14 1.04
N LEU A 123 -0.44 13.29 2.13
CA LEU A 123 -1.83 13.73 2.12
C LEU A 123 -1.98 15.18 1.68
N ASP A 124 -1.14 16.08 2.21
CA ASP A 124 -1.09 17.48 1.77
C ASP A 124 -0.82 17.57 0.29
N TYR A 125 0.11 16.77 -0.23
CA TYR A 125 0.38 16.77 -1.66
C TYR A 125 -0.83 16.34 -2.49
N TYR A 126 -1.53 15.27 -2.09
CA TYR A 126 -2.75 14.83 -2.75
C TYR A 126 -3.83 15.91 -2.69
N ASN A 127 -4.09 16.47 -1.51
CA ASN A 127 -5.13 17.46 -1.29
C ASN A 127 -4.87 18.73 -2.10
N GLU A 128 -3.65 19.26 -2.02
CA GLU A 128 -3.29 20.53 -2.65
C GLU A 128 -3.19 20.46 -4.17
N ASN A 129 -2.78 19.32 -4.73
CA ASN A 129 -2.51 19.21 -6.17
C ASN A 129 -3.61 18.43 -6.92
N CYS A 130 -4.10 17.34 -6.34
CA CYS A 130 -5.03 16.44 -7.00
C CYS A 130 -6.49 16.78 -6.64
N LYS A 131 -6.85 16.67 -5.35
CA LYS A 131 -8.23 16.86 -4.89
C LYS A 131 -8.76 18.25 -5.23
N LYS A 132 -8.04 19.31 -4.86
CA LYS A 132 -8.42 20.69 -5.22
C LYS A 132 -8.59 20.90 -6.73
N ARG A 133 -7.80 20.20 -7.55
CA ARG A 133 -7.93 20.30 -9.02
C ARG A 133 -9.19 19.61 -9.52
N ILE A 134 -9.50 18.43 -8.98
CA ILE A 134 -10.73 17.69 -9.28
C ILE A 134 -11.94 18.55 -8.88
N GLU A 135 -11.96 19.06 -7.66
CA GLU A 135 -13.05 19.91 -7.15
C GLU A 135 -13.26 21.15 -8.02
N ALA A 136 -12.18 21.81 -8.44
CA ALA A 136 -12.25 22.97 -9.33
C ALA A 136 -12.77 22.63 -10.73
N LEU A 137 -12.48 21.43 -11.25
CA LEU A 137 -12.94 20.99 -12.57
C LEU A 137 -14.39 20.51 -12.56
N LEU A 138 -14.85 19.97 -11.44
CA LEU A 138 -16.20 19.43 -11.27
C LEU A 138 -17.17 20.39 -10.56
N GLU A 139 -16.72 21.60 -10.22
CA GLU A 139 -17.49 22.61 -9.48
C GLU A 139 -18.10 22.07 -8.17
N LYS A 140 -17.37 21.17 -7.48
CA LYS A 140 -17.78 20.59 -6.19
C LYS A 140 -17.27 21.45 -5.04
N ASP A 141 -18.12 21.71 -4.04
CA ASP A 141 -17.72 22.37 -2.79
C ASP A 141 -16.89 21.41 -1.92
N SER A 142 -15.74 21.90 -1.43
CA SER A 142 -14.79 21.12 -0.63
C SER A 142 -15.01 21.35 0.86
N ALA A 143 -15.43 20.32 1.59
CA ALA A 143 -15.01 20.19 2.97
C ALA A 143 -13.61 19.56 2.95
N MET A 144 -12.59 20.35 3.25
CA MET A 144 -11.25 19.85 3.51
C MET A 144 -11.35 18.89 4.70
N ASP A 145 -11.09 17.61 4.47
CA ASP A 145 -11.36 16.54 5.44
C ASP A 145 -10.23 16.47 6.49
N THR A 146 -10.06 17.55 7.24
CA THR A 146 -8.98 17.70 8.23
C THR A 146 -9.17 16.82 9.46
N GLU A 147 -10.40 16.38 9.71
CA GLU A 147 -10.76 15.52 10.84
C GLU A 147 -10.18 14.11 10.66
N THR A 148 -10.26 13.55 9.46
CA THR A 148 -9.75 12.21 9.15
C THR A 148 -8.22 12.14 9.22
N LEU A 149 -7.50 13.25 8.99
CA LEU A 149 -6.04 13.32 9.11
C LEU A 149 -5.56 13.06 10.54
N GLN A 150 -6.20 13.66 11.54
CA GLN A 150 -5.79 13.51 12.94
C GLN A 150 -6.00 12.07 13.45
N GLU A 151 -7.05 11.40 13.00
CA GLU A 151 -7.34 10.00 13.36
C GLU A 151 -6.27 9.04 12.81
N LEU A 152 -5.90 9.20 11.52
CA LEU A 152 -4.83 8.41 10.91
C LEU A 152 -3.50 8.59 11.65
N LEU A 153 -3.17 9.84 12.00
CA LEU A 153 -1.95 10.16 12.72
C LEU A 153 -1.98 9.63 14.17
N GLY A 154 -3.14 9.62 14.82
CA GLY A 154 -3.34 9.04 16.15
C GLY A 154 -3.04 7.55 16.21
N GLY A 155 -3.47 6.80 15.20
CA GLY A 155 -3.26 5.35 15.11
C GLY A 155 -1.79 4.92 15.02
N VAL A 156 -0.89 5.79 14.54
CA VAL A 156 0.54 5.47 14.36
C VAL A 156 1.21 5.03 15.66
N LEU A 157 0.85 5.67 16.78
CA LEU A 157 1.39 5.29 18.10
C LEU A 157 0.96 3.87 18.49
N GLY A 158 -0.29 3.51 18.23
CA GLY A 158 -0.82 2.17 18.49
C GLY A 158 -0.10 1.09 17.67
N MET A 159 0.20 1.37 16.39
CA MET A 159 1.01 0.46 15.57
C MET A 159 2.42 0.27 16.14
N VAL A 160 3.10 1.35 16.55
CA VAL A 160 4.46 1.27 17.11
C VAL A 160 4.46 0.53 18.45
N GLN A 161 3.45 0.74 19.29
CA GLN A 161 3.28 0.02 20.54
C GLN A 161 3.05 -1.48 20.30
N LEU A 162 2.23 -1.84 19.31
CA LEU A 162 2.05 -3.22 18.89
C LEU A 162 3.38 -3.87 18.46
N LEU A 163 4.20 -3.16 17.67
CA LEU A 163 5.52 -3.66 17.26
C LEU A 163 6.45 -3.91 18.45
N LYS A 164 6.33 -3.10 19.50
CA LYS A 164 7.07 -3.29 20.76
C LYS A 164 6.60 -4.54 21.50
N GLU A 165 5.30 -4.70 21.66
CA GLU A 165 4.69 -5.86 22.33
C GLU A 165 4.95 -7.17 21.59
N LYS A 166 4.97 -7.11 20.26
CA LYS A 166 5.18 -8.26 19.37
C LYS A 166 6.61 -8.37 18.87
N SER A 167 7.57 -7.73 19.52
CA SER A 167 8.98 -7.70 19.08
C SER A 167 9.59 -9.10 18.88
N ASP A 168 9.19 -10.10 19.66
CA ASP A 168 9.61 -11.50 19.51
C ASP A 168 9.14 -12.18 18.21
N LEU A 169 8.01 -11.72 17.63
CA LEU A 169 7.51 -12.21 16.35
C LEU A 169 8.35 -11.73 15.17
N THR A 170 9.16 -10.69 15.37
CA THR A 170 9.83 -9.99 14.27
C THR A 170 11.20 -10.57 13.87
N ASN A 171 11.73 -11.55 14.61
CA ASN A 171 13.10 -12.00 14.44
C ASN A 171 13.37 -12.78 13.14
N GLN A 172 12.33 -13.28 12.47
CA GLN A 172 12.40 -14.04 11.21
C GLN A 172 11.14 -13.81 10.36
N LEU A 173 10.93 -12.58 9.88
CA LEU A 173 9.76 -12.28 9.06
C LEU A 173 9.93 -12.79 7.62
N ASN A 174 8.95 -13.53 7.13
CA ASN A 174 8.80 -13.79 5.70
C ASN A 174 8.47 -12.47 4.99
N THR A 175 9.48 -11.89 4.33
CA THR A 175 9.37 -10.57 3.71
C THR A 175 8.39 -10.56 2.54
N GLU A 176 8.32 -11.64 1.76
CA GLU A 176 7.36 -11.74 0.65
C GLU A 176 5.93 -11.86 1.17
N TYR A 177 5.69 -12.67 2.20
CA TYR A 177 4.36 -12.74 2.79
C TYR A 177 3.93 -11.41 3.42
N LEU A 178 4.82 -10.73 4.16
CA LEU A 178 4.54 -9.38 4.69
C LEU A 178 4.20 -8.42 3.55
N LYS A 179 4.94 -8.47 2.45
CA LYS A 179 4.68 -7.62 1.30
C LYS A 179 3.29 -7.88 0.69
N GLU A 180 2.95 -9.14 0.44
CA GLU A 180 1.68 -9.50 -0.21
C GLU A 180 0.46 -9.34 0.71
N ALA A 181 0.58 -9.70 1.99
CA ALA A 181 -0.55 -9.74 2.92
C ALA A 181 -0.77 -8.44 3.72
N PHE A 182 0.25 -7.56 3.79
CA PHE A 182 0.18 -6.32 4.56
C PHE A 182 0.48 -5.08 3.71
N ILE A 183 1.58 -5.07 2.95
CA ILE A 183 2.02 -3.86 2.23
C ILE A 183 1.19 -3.59 0.97
N ASN A 184 1.02 -4.59 0.10
CA ASN A 184 0.34 -4.43 -1.18
C ASN A 184 -1.14 -4.02 -1.03
N PRO A 185 -1.93 -4.56 -0.08
CA PRO A 185 -3.31 -4.12 0.14
C PRO A 185 -3.47 -2.64 0.49
N LEU A 186 -2.42 -2.01 1.03
CA LEU A 186 -2.40 -0.60 1.41
C LEU A 186 -1.95 0.32 0.25
N ARG A 187 -1.50 -0.23 -0.88
CA ARG A 187 -1.10 0.62 -2.01
C ARG A 187 -2.31 1.19 -2.71
N LEU A 188 -2.24 2.47 -3.06
CA LEU A 188 -3.18 3.10 -3.99
C LEU A 188 -3.10 2.39 -5.34
N LYS A 189 -4.26 2.11 -5.93
CA LYS A 189 -4.39 1.54 -7.28
C LYS A 189 -3.74 2.45 -8.33
N LYS A 190 -3.27 1.88 -9.43
CA LYS A 190 -2.82 2.67 -10.58
C LYS A 190 -4.01 3.34 -11.27
N TRP A 191 -3.77 4.43 -11.99
CA TRP A 191 -4.82 5.13 -12.75
C TRP A 191 -5.67 4.21 -13.65
N ALA A 192 -5.04 3.22 -14.29
CA ALA A 192 -5.72 2.28 -15.18
C ALA A 192 -6.53 1.19 -14.47
N GLU A 193 -6.36 1.04 -13.15
CA GLU A 193 -7.03 0.06 -12.30
C GLU A 193 -8.24 0.65 -11.55
N LEU A 194 -8.44 1.96 -11.67
CA LEU A 194 -9.54 2.74 -11.08
C LEU A 194 -10.71 2.90 -12.04
#